data_AF-A0A1Y1ZKE7-F1
#
_entry.id   AF-A0A1Y1ZKE7-F1
#
_cell.length_a   1.000
_cell.length_b   1.000
_cell.length_c   1.000
_cell.angle_alpha   90.00
_cell.angle_beta   90.00
_cell.angle_gamma   90.00
#
_symmetry.space_group_name_H-M   'P 1'
#
loop_
_entity.id
_entity.type
_entity.pdbx_description
1 polymer ?
#
loop_
_entity_poly.entity_id
_entity_poly.type
_entity_poly.pdbx_seq_one_letter_code
_entity_poly.pdbx_strand_id
1 'polypeptide(L)'
;MKSLPKALFKLNNLKTLNLYGYNEFKKYEISNLPKSITNISFGDVELKQYVISELSKFTNLESIAFYRTKLNMELDLTPLENLTKINNITLSNDDMIFTTKKYFDYRILPFFKNIHSLNR
;
A
#
# COMPACT_ATOMS: atom_id res chain seq x y z
N MET A 1 -6.29 14.45 -10.29
CA MET A 1 -5.53 13.26 -10.71
C MET A 1 -4.14 13.56 -11.27
N LYS A 2 -3.07 13.36 -10.49
CA LYS A 2 -1.72 13.22 -11.05
C LYS A 2 -1.42 11.74 -11.23
N SER A 3 -1.25 11.29 -12.47
CA SER A 3 -0.75 9.95 -12.75
C SER A 3 0.66 9.77 -12.21
N LEU A 4 1.04 8.54 -11.88
CA LEU A 4 2.42 8.21 -11.58
C LEU A 4 3.34 8.59 -12.76
N PRO A 5 4.48 9.27 -12.52
CA PRO A 5 5.43 9.57 -13.57
C PRO A 5 5.90 8.28 -14.26
N LYS A 6 5.73 8.19 -15.59
CA LYS A 6 6.10 6.99 -16.37
C LYS A 6 7.58 6.61 -16.22
N ALA A 7 8.44 7.55 -15.86
CA ALA A 7 9.85 7.30 -15.56
C ALA A 7 10.05 6.34 -14.37
N LEU A 8 9.13 6.33 -13.39
CA LEU A 8 9.18 5.43 -12.24
C LEU A 8 9.17 3.96 -12.67
N PHE A 9 8.45 3.62 -13.75
CA PHE A 9 8.30 2.25 -14.25
C PHE A 9 9.62 1.65 -14.79
N LYS A 10 10.65 2.48 -15.00
CA LYS A 10 11.96 2.06 -15.50
C LYS A 10 13.04 1.95 -14.41
N LEU A 11 12.71 2.28 -13.16
CA LEU A 11 13.66 2.24 -12.05
C LEU A 11 13.83 0.81 -11.53
N ASN A 12 14.47 -0.06 -12.32
CA ASN A 12 14.58 -1.50 -12.07
C ASN A 12 15.32 -1.90 -10.78
N ASN A 13 15.98 -0.94 -10.11
CA ASN A 13 16.66 -1.14 -8.82
C ASN A 13 15.94 -0.45 -7.65
N LEU A 14 14.77 0.17 -7.88
CA LEU A 14 14.03 0.87 -6.85
C LEU A 14 13.58 -0.11 -5.77
N LYS A 15 14.01 0.11 -4.52
CA LYS A 15 13.65 -0.72 -3.36
C LYS A 15 12.53 -0.11 -2.53
N THR A 16 12.57 1.20 -2.36
CA THR A 16 11.62 1.95 -1.53
C THR A 16 10.87 2.96 -2.39
N LEU A 17 9.54 2.95 -2.30
CA LEU A 17 8.69 3.90 -3.01
C LEU A 17 7.68 4.51 -2.06
N ASN A 18 7.73 5.84 -1.95
CA ASN A 18 6.74 6.61 -1.21
C ASN A 18 5.71 7.24 -2.17
N LEU A 19 4.44 6.85 -2.01
CA LEU A 19 3.29 7.33 -2.79
C LEU A 19 2.40 8.28 -1.98
N TYR A 20 2.91 8.87 -0.91
CA TYR A 20 2.20 9.88 -0.15
C TYR A 20 1.84 11.10 -1.02
N GLY A 21 0.63 11.62 -0.86
CA GLY A 21 0.14 12.77 -1.63
C GLY A 21 -0.46 12.41 -3.01
N TYR A 22 -0.43 11.14 -3.41
CA TYR A 22 -1.25 10.64 -4.51
C TYR A 22 -2.63 10.28 -3.99
N ASN A 23 -3.60 11.15 -4.23
CA ASN A 23 -4.97 10.98 -3.73
C ASN A 23 -5.81 9.96 -4.52
N GLU A 24 -5.29 9.45 -5.63
CA GLU A 24 -5.91 8.41 -6.45
C GLU A 24 -4.89 7.77 -7.42
N PHE A 25 -5.15 6.54 -7.84
CA PHE A 25 -4.34 5.80 -8.83
C PHE A 25 -5.21 5.40 -10.03
N LYS A 26 -4.63 5.29 -11.22
CA LYS A 26 -5.31 4.69 -12.39
C LYS A 26 -5.08 3.18 -12.43
N LYS A 27 -5.96 2.47 -13.13
CA LYS A 27 -5.76 1.05 -13.43
C LYS A 27 -4.39 0.83 -14.08
N TYR A 28 -3.73 -0.23 -13.67
CA TYR A 28 -2.42 -0.69 -14.08
C TYR A 28 -1.23 0.15 -13.61
N GLU A 29 -1.43 1.32 -12.98
CA GLU A 29 -0.32 2.15 -12.50
C GLU A 29 0.52 1.44 -11.44
N ILE A 30 -0.13 0.71 -10.52
CA ILE A 30 0.58 -0.03 -9.48
C ILE A 30 1.26 -1.25 -10.10
N SER A 31 0.58 -1.99 -10.99
CA SER A 31 1.19 -3.16 -11.62
C SER A 31 2.39 -2.85 -12.52
N ASN A 32 2.48 -1.61 -13.04
CA ASN A 32 3.60 -1.15 -13.88
C ASN A 32 4.82 -0.69 -13.06
N LEU A 33 4.72 -0.62 -11.73
CA LEU A 33 5.87 -0.28 -10.89
C LEU A 33 6.94 -1.39 -10.95
N PRO A 34 8.23 -1.04 -10.78
CA PRO A 34 9.32 -2.01 -10.79
C PRO A 34 9.13 -3.13 -9.74
N LYS A 35 9.32 -4.38 -10.16
CA LYS A 35 9.25 -5.56 -9.27
C LYS A 35 10.41 -5.66 -8.28
N SER A 36 11.34 -4.72 -8.32
CA SER A 36 12.43 -4.59 -7.35
C SER A 36 11.98 -4.03 -6.00
N ILE A 37 10.81 -3.38 -5.93
CA ILE A 37 10.32 -2.67 -4.73
C ILE A 37 10.04 -3.68 -3.62
N THR A 38 10.67 -3.47 -2.47
CA THR A 38 10.50 -4.27 -1.25
C THR A 38 9.72 -3.49 -0.18
N ASN A 39 9.66 -2.16 -0.28
CA ASN A 39 9.00 -1.28 0.69
C ASN A 39 8.15 -0.24 -0.05
N ILE A 40 6.85 -0.21 0.26
CA ILE A 40 5.92 0.74 -0.34
C ILE A 40 5.07 1.44 0.71
N SER A 41 4.88 2.76 0.57
CA SER A 41 3.98 3.53 1.43
C SER A 41 2.90 4.23 0.62
N PHE A 42 1.67 4.12 1.08
CA PHE A 42 0.52 4.87 0.62
C PHE A 42 0.16 5.93 1.65
N GLY A 43 -0.28 7.10 1.21
CA GLY A 43 -0.97 7.97 2.13
C GLY A 43 -1.80 9.09 1.53
N ASP A 44 -2.78 9.52 2.32
CA ASP A 44 -3.86 10.44 1.91
C ASP A 44 -4.65 9.93 0.70
N VAL A 45 -4.98 8.64 0.70
CA VAL A 45 -5.58 7.98 -0.46
C VAL A 45 -6.70 7.03 -0.06
N GLU A 46 -7.71 6.94 -0.91
CA GLU A 46 -8.68 5.86 -0.87
C GLU A 46 -8.29 4.80 -1.91
N LEU A 47 -7.91 3.61 -1.45
CA LEU A 47 -7.54 2.53 -2.37
C LEU A 47 -8.80 1.86 -2.90
N LYS A 48 -8.83 1.67 -4.21
CA LYS A 48 -9.90 0.94 -4.92
C LYS A 48 -9.49 -0.51 -5.14
N GLN A 49 -10.46 -1.38 -5.43
CA GLN A 49 -10.25 -2.82 -5.61
C GLN A 49 -9.08 -3.15 -6.56
N TYR A 50 -8.97 -2.45 -7.69
CA TYR A 50 -7.88 -2.71 -8.65
C TYR A 50 -6.49 -2.44 -8.06
N VAL A 51 -6.34 -1.48 -7.14
CA VAL A 51 -5.06 -1.23 -6.47
C VAL A 51 -4.69 -2.42 -5.58
N ILE A 52 -5.65 -2.96 -4.82
CA ILE A 52 -5.45 -4.15 -3.99
C ILE A 52 -5.06 -5.36 -4.86
N SER A 53 -5.80 -5.59 -5.95
CA SER A 53 -5.49 -6.67 -6.89
C SER A 53 -4.13 -6.50 -7.58
N GLU A 54 -3.74 -5.27 -7.92
CA GLU A 54 -2.43 -4.99 -8.54
C GLU A 54 -1.26 -5.13 -7.55
N LEU A 55 -1.47 -4.74 -6.28
CA LEU A 55 -0.50 -4.91 -5.20
C LEU A 55 -0.13 -6.37 -5.00
N SER A 56 -1.10 -7.29 -5.12
CA SER A 56 -0.87 -8.74 -4.97
C SER A 56 0.23 -9.31 -5.86
N LYS A 57 0.57 -8.61 -6.95
CA LYS A 57 1.66 -8.98 -7.88
C LYS A 57 3.06 -8.65 -7.37
N PHE A 58 3.20 -8.06 -6.18
CA PHE A 58 4.49 -7.68 -5.58
C PHE A 58 4.84 -8.61 -4.42
N THR A 59 4.97 -9.91 -4.72
CA THR A 59 5.25 -10.98 -3.76
C THR A 59 6.61 -10.86 -3.06
N ASN A 60 7.43 -9.90 -3.48
CA ASN A 60 8.72 -9.56 -2.89
C ASN A 60 8.64 -8.39 -1.88
N LEU A 61 7.46 -7.81 -1.64
CA LEU A 61 7.31 -6.77 -0.61
C LEU A 61 7.57 -7.36 0.78
N GLU A 62 8.40 -6.67 1.54
CA GLU A 62 8.77 -6.98 2.92
C GLU A 62 8.09 -6.02 3.89
N SER A 63 7.80 -4.80 3.44
CA SER A 63 7.08 -3.81 4.23
C SER A 63 6.06 -3.02 3.43
N ILE A 64 4.93 -2.75 4.08
CA ILE A 64 3.88 -1.88 3.57
C ILE A 64 3.46 -0.89 4.64
N ALA A 65 3.24 0.36 4.24
CA ALA A 65 2.75 1.39 5.12
C ALA A 65 1.48 2.06 4.57
N PHE A 66 0.50 2.23 5.43
CA PHE A 66 -0.79 2.87 5.13
C PHE A 66 -0.96 4.08 6.06
N TYR A 67 -0.71 5.27 5.52
CA TYR A 67 -0.81 6.54 6.23
C TYR A 67 -2.10 7.26 5.83
N ARG A 68 -3.10 7.35 6.71
CA ARG A 68 -4.41 7.96 6.40
C ARG A 68 -5.03 7.38 5.12
N THR A 69 -4.87 6.07 4.96
CA THR A 69 -5.40 5.33 3.82
C THR A 69 -6.81 4.83 4.13
N LYS A 70 -7.77 5.10 3.25
CA LYS A 70 -9.13 4.54 3.36
C LYS A 70 -9.25 3.26 2.54
N LEU A 71 -9.96 2.30 3.10
CA LEU A 71 -10.42 1.10 2.42
C LEU A 71 -11.93 1.03 2.57
N ASN A 72 -12.66 0.85 1.46
CA ASN A 72 -14.09 0.63 1.52
C ASN A 72 -14.37 -0.73 2.20
N MET A 73 -15.51 -0.85 2.90
CA MET A 73 -15.89 -2.10 3.55
C MET A 73 -16.12 -3.27 2.57
N GLU A 74 -16.51 -2.95 1.34
CA GLU A 74 -16.85 -3.91 0.27
C GLU A 74 -15.63 -4.43 -0.52
N LEU A 75 -14.42 -3.96 -0.20
CA LEU A 75 -13.21 -4.43 -0.87
C LEU A 75 -12.91 -5.89 -0.53
N ASP A 76 -12.63 -6.67 -1.57
CA ASP A 76 -12.00 -7.98 -1.44
C ASP A 76 -10.50 -7.80 -1.17
N LEU A 77 -10.10 -8.17 0.05
CA LEU A 77 -8.74 -8.09 0.56
C LEU A 77 -7.97 -9.41 0.42
N THR A 78 -8.61 -10.50 -0.04
CA THR A 78 -7.93 -11.79 -0.27
C THR A 78 -6.69 -11.71 -1.18
N PRO A 79 -6.56 -10.78 -2.16
CA PRO A 79 -5.33 -10.65 -2.92
C PRO A 79 -4.10 -10.29 -2.07
N LEU A 80 -4.29 -9.70 -0.88
CA LEU A 80 -3.18 -9.39 0.03
C LEU A 80 -2.51 -10.66 0.60
N GLU A 81 -3.17 -11.82 0.57
CA GLU A 81 -2.56 -13.09 1.00
C GLU A 81 -1.34 -13.50 0.16
N ASN A 82 -1.25 -12.99 -1.07
CA ASN A 82 -0.10 -13.23 -1.95
C ASN A 82 1.17 -12.50 -1.48
N LEU A 83 1.04 -11.53 -0.57
CA LEU A 83 2.15 -10.74 -0.03
C LEU A 83 2.84 -11.48 1.12
N THR A 84 3.27 -12.70 0.84
CA THR A 84 3.79 -13.66 1.83
C THR A 84 5.08 -13.23 2.51
N LYS A 85 5.83 -12.26 1.96
CA LYS A 85 7.07 -11.75 2.57
C LYS A 85 6.88 -10.54 3.49
N ILE A 86 5.68 -9.99 3.58
CA ILE A 86 5.41 -8.85 4.46
C ILE A 86 5.64 -9.29 5.91
N ASN A 87 6.60 -8.64 6.55
CA ASN A 87 6.93 -8.84 7.96
C ASN A 87 6.81 -7.55 8.78
N ASN A 88 6.68 -6.40 8.11
CA ASN A 88 6.52 -5.11 8.76
C ASN A 88 5.35 -4.32 8.16
N ILE A 89 4.36 -4.00 8.98
CA ILE A 89 3.23 -3.15 8.60
C ILE A 89 3.24 -1.89 9.44
N THR A 90 3.09 -0.75 8.79
CA THR A 90 2.80 0.52 9.46
C THR A 90 1.40 0.96 9.12
N LEU A 91 0.56 1.19 10.14
CA LEU A 91 -0.76 1.80 10.01
C LEU A 91 -0.70 3.11 10.76
N SER A 92 -1.01 4.26 10.15
CA SER A 92 -1.01 5.52 10.89
C SER A 92 -2.14 6.43 10.42
N ASN A 93 -2.79 7.09 11.36
CA ASN A 93 -3.83 8.07 11.10
C ASN A 93 -3.39 9.51 11.40
N ASP A 94 -2.15 9.69 11.84
CA ASP A 94 -1.70 10.99 12.33
C ASP A 94 -1.48 11.95 11.16
N ASP A 95 -2.07 13.15 11.21
CA ASP A 95 -1.72 14.28 10.34
C ASP A 95 -0.82 15.31 11.04
N MET A 96 -0.31 14.97 12.23
CA MET A 96 0.43 15.80 13.19
C MET A 96 -0.42 16.88 13.90
N ILE A 97 -1.68 17.11 13.53
CA ILE A 97 -2.53 18.22 14.03
C ILE A 97 -3.90 17.73 14.54
N PHE A 98 -4.52 16.72 13.92
CA PHE A 98 -5.83 16.15 14.27
C PHE A 98 -5.86 14.62 14.02
N THR A 99 -5.82 13.82 15.08
CA THR A 99 -6.00 12.35 14.95
C THR A 99 -7.48 12.00 14.73
N THR A 100 -7.89 11.82 13.48
CA THR A 100 -9.21 11.23 13.20
C THR A 100 -9.11 9.69 13.22
N LYS A 101 -9.84 9.03 14.12
CA LYS A 101 -9.87 7.56 14.28
C LYS A 101 -10.35 6.79 13.02
N LYS A 102 -10.76 7.49 11.96
CA LYS A 102 -11.52 6.97 10.81
C LYS A 102 -10.70 6.11 9.82
N TYR A 103 -9.37 6.08 9.94
CA TYR A 103 -8.49 5.47 8.93
C TYR A 103 -7.73 4.21 9.42
N PHE A 104 -7.94 3.78 10.67
CA PHE A 104 -7.30 2.56 11.18
C PHE A 104 -8.13 1.36 10.75
N ASP A 105 -7.78 0.75 9.61
CA ASP A 105 -8.43 -0.46 9.12
C ASP A 105 -7.61 -1.72 9.44
N TYR A 106 -7.89 -2.31 10.60
CA TYR A 106 -7.25 -3.55 11.03
C TYR A 106 -7.71 -4.79 10.24
N ARG A 107 -8.71 -4.67 9.35
CA ARG A 107 -9.24 -5.81 8.57
C ARG A 107 -8.21 -6.35 7.58
N ILE A 108 -7.16 -5.58 7.26
CA ILE A 108 -6.08 -6.07 6.41
C ILE A 108 -5.18 -7.08 7.13
N LEU A 109 -5.07 -7.02 8.47
CA LEU A 109 -4.07 -7.76 9.22
C LEU A 109 -4.15 -9.29 9.04
N PRO A 110 -5.34 -9.93 9.04
CA PRO A 110 -5.44 -11.37 8.83
C PRO A 110 -4.88 -11.86 7.49
N PHE A 111 -4.76 -11.00 6.49
CA PHE A 111 -4.25 -11.37 5.16
C PHE A 111 -2.72 -11.39 5.09
N PHE A 112 -2.02 -10.85 6.09
CA PHE A 112 -0.56 -10.88 6.15
C PHE A 112 -0.09 -11.91 7.18
N LYS A 113 0.28 -13.09 6.71
CA LYS A 113 0.52 -14.27 7.56
C LYS A 113 1.86 -14.26 8.32
N ASN A 114 2.79 -13.37 7.96
CA ASN A 114 4.16 -13.36 8.46
C ASN A 114 4.56 -12.04 9.15
N ILE A 115 3.59 -11.29 9.70
CA ILE A 115 3.87 -10.03 10.41
C ILE A 115 4.71 -10.32 11.66
N HIS A 116 5.87 -9.68 11.76
CA HIS A 116 6.71 -9.66 12.96
C HIS A 116 6.74 -8.28 13.64
N SER A 117 6.39 -7.22 12.91
CA SER A 117 6.32 -5.84 13.41
C SER A 117 5.06 -5.14 12.94
N LEU A 118 4.35 -4.50 13.87
CA LEU A 118 3.20 -3.65 13.62
C LEU A 118 3.45 -2.28 14.28
N ASN A 119 3.63 -1.26 13.47
CA ASN A 119 3.80 0.12 13.90
C ASN A 119 2.47 0.88 13.74
N ARG A 120 2.15 1.73 14.74
CA ARG A 120 0.88 2.47 14.84
C ARG A 120 1.12 3.97 14.95
#